data_AF-A0A2V5MSJ8-F1
#
_entry.id   AF-A0A2V5MSJ8-F1
#
_cell.length_a   1.000
_cell.length_b   1.000
_cell.length_c   1.000
_cell.angle_alpha   90.00
_cell.angle_beta   90.00
_cell.angle_gamma   90.00
#
_symmetry.space_group_name_H-M   'P 1'
#
loop_
_entity.id
_entity.type
_entity.pdbx_description
1 polymer ?
#
loop_
_entity_poly.entity_id
_entity_poly.type
_entity_poly.pdbx_seq_one_letter_code
_entity_poly.pdbx_strand_id
1 'polypeptide(L)'
;AGKTRFVKGLVRALGSHEVVTSPTFTLLHEYKGNSLRIYHFDFYRIENLAALRAIGFDEVVFGNGVSVIEWADRFADAIPARACWIKFDIVSEEQRRIKILHETAGLRSLHPSWHNRIG
;
A
#
# COMPACT_ATOMS: atom_id res chain seq x y z
N ALA A 1 11.85 -0.77 -6.25
CA ALA A 1 11.29 0.49 -5.70
C ALA A 1 11.42 0.45 -4.18
N GLY A 2 11.80 1.54 -3.51
CA GLY A 2 12.07 1.58 -2.06
C GLY A 2 10.87 1.40 -1.13
N LYS A 3 9.80 0.74 -1.60
CA LYS A 3 8.50 0.59 -0.93
C LYS A 3 8.63 -0.18 0.39
N THR A 4 9.18 -1.39 0.36
CA THR A 4 9.41 -2.18 1.59
C THR A 4 10.32 -1.44 2.59
N ARG A 5 11.26 -0.61 2.13
CA ARG A 5 12.09 0.23 3.03
C ARG A 5 11.28 1.35 3.69
N PHE A 6 10.33 1.92 2.96
CA PHE A 6 9.36 2.85 3.53
C PHE A 6 8.45 2.15 4.55
N VAL A 7 7.91 0.97 4.22
CA VAL A 7 7.06 0.19 5.14
C VAL A 7 7.81 -0.14 6.44
N LYS A 8 9.08 -0.55 6.37
CA LYS A 8 9.95 -0.74 7.54
C LYS A 8 9.98 0.49 8.45
N GLY A 9 10.16 1.68 7.87
CA GLY A 9 10.17 2.93 8.63
C GLY A 9 8.82 3.24 9.26
N LEU A 10 7.73 3.07 8.51
CA LEU A 10 6.37 3.30 8.98
C LEU A 10 5.97 2.36 10.13
N VAL A 11 6.22 1.06 9.98
CA VAL A 11 5.91 0.04 11.00
C VAL A 11 6.66 0.33 12.31
N ARG A 12 7.94 0.73 12.21
CA ARG A 12 8.73 1.17 13.36
C ARG A 12 8.17 2.44 13.99
N ALA A 13 7.77 3.43 13.19
CA ALA A 13 7.19 4.67 13.68
C ALA A 13 5.84 4.45 14.41
N LEU A 14 5.11 3.41 14.02
CA LEU A 14 3.87 2.97 14.69
C LEU A 14 4.11 2.07 15.91
N GLY A 15 5.37 1.85 16.30
CA GLY A 15 5.76 1.21 17.56
C GLY A 15 6.01 -0.28 17.49
N SER A 16 6.07 -0.89 16.29
CA SER A 16 6.47 -2.30 16.18
C SER A 16 8.00 -2.43 16.16
N HIS A 17 8.50 -3.45 16.84
CA HIS A 17 9.91 -3.86 16.83
C HIS A 17 10.15 -5.14 15.98
N GLU A 18 9.13 -5.60 15.28
CA GLU A 18 9.18 -6.82 14.49
C GLU A 18 10.00 -6.63 13.20
N VAL A 19 10.54 -7.73 12.68
CA VAL A 19 11.29 -7.71 11.42
C VAL A 19 10.31 -7.60 10.27
N VAL A 20 10.32 -6.46 9.58
CA VAL A 20 9.47 -6.24 8.41
C VAL A 20 10.15 -6.76 7.15
N THR A 21 9.46 -7.64 6.44
CA THR A 21 9.84 -8.15 5.12
C THR A 21 8.66 -8.01 4.17
N SER A 22 8.93 -8.03 2.85
CA SER A 22 7.85 -7.95 1.86
C SER A 22 6.98 -9.22 1.93
N PRO A 23 5.65 -9.11 2.07
CA PRO A 23 4.73 -10.25 2.11
C PRO A 23 4.46 -10.79 0.71
N THR A 24 5.41 -10.75 -0.22
CA THR A 24 5.15 -11.06 -1.62
C THR A 24 4.65 -12.50 -1.84
N PHE A 25 4.94 -13.43 -0.93
CA PHE A 25 4.41 -14.81 -0.97
C PHE A 25 3.21 -15.06 -0.05
N THR A 26 3.19 -14.40 1.10
CA THR A 26 2.14 -14.53 2.13
C THR A 26 0.93 -13.62 1.85
N LEU A 27 1.09 -12.65 0.93
CA LEU A 27 0.15 -11.59 0.53
C LEU A 27 -0.19 -10.58 1.63
N LEU A 28 -0.14 -10.99 2.89
CA LEU A 28 -0.38 -10.19 4.09
C LEU A 28 0.64 -10.53 5.20
N HIS A 29 1.22 -9.51 5.81
CA HIS A 29 1.85 -9.58 7.13
C HIS A 29 1.11 -8.69 8.13
N GLU A 30 1.01 -9.17 9.37
CA GLU A 30 0.45 -8.42 10.49
C GLU A 30 1.53 -8.10 11.50
N TYR A 31 1.53 -6.86 11.99
CA TYR A 31 2.45 -6.41 13.03
C TYR A 31 1.67 -5.77 14.18
N LYS A 32 2.21 -5.91 15.39
CA LYS A 32 1.67 -5.23 16.57
C LYS A 32 2.37 -3.88 16.73
N GLY A 33 1.62 -2.79 16.55
CA GLY A 33 2.04 -1.44 16.92
C GLY A 33 1.71 -1.12 18.38
N ASN A 34 1.93 0.14 18.79
CA ASN A 34 1.68 0.59 20.16
C ASN A 34 0.19 0.48 20.56
N SER A 35 -0.70 0.98 19.70
CA SER A 35 -2.14 1.05 19.98
C SER A 35 -3.01 0.46 18.88
N LEU A 36 -2.41 0.15 17.72
CA LEU A 36 -3.10 -0.33 16.53
C LEU A 36 -2.34 -1.51 15.92
N ARG A 37 -3.09 -2.40 15.26
CA ARG A 37 -2.54 -3.40 14.35
C ARG A 37 -2.08 -2.71 13.06
N ILE A 38 -1.03 -3.26 12.45
CA ILE A 38 -0.49 -2.79 11.19
C ILE A 38 -0.56 -3.95 10.21
N TYR A 39 -1.18 -3.71 9.06
CA TYR A 39 -1.42 -4.72 8.03
C TYR A 39 -0.63 -4.34 6.79
N HIS A 40 0.34 -5.16 6.41
CA HIS A 40 1.16 -4.95 5.23
C HIS A 40 0.72 -5.90 4.14
N PHE A 41 0.13 -5.38 3.07
CA PHE A 41 -0.27 -6.13 1.89
C PHE A 41 0.71 -5.93 0.73
N ASP A 42 0.86 -6.94 -0.11
CA ASP A 42 1.53 -6.83 -1.41
C ASP A 42 0.65 -7.41 -2.51
N PHE A 43 0.09 -6.53 -3.34
CA PHE A 43 -0.86 -6.91 -4.40
C PHE A 43 -0.18 -7.39 -5.68
N TYR A 44 1.16 -7.39 -5.75
CA TYR A 44 1.90 -7.74 -6.96
C TYR A 44 1.49 -9.10 -7.53
N ARG A 45 1.24 -10.08 -6.66
CA ARG A 45 0.88 -11.46 -7.04
C ARG A 45 -0.60 -11.79 -6.96
N ILE A 46 -1.45 -10.83 -6.58
CA ILE A 46 -2.89 -11.06 -6.56
C ILE A 46 -3.43 -10.97 -7.98
N GLU A 47 -4.08 -12.04 -8.42
CA GLU A 47 -4.50 -12.21 -9.81
C GLU A 47 -5.81 -11.49 -10.12
N ASN A 48 -6.74 -11.47 -9.17
CA ASN A 48 -8.08 -10.92 -9.37
C ASN A 48 -8.75 -10.52 -8.05
N LEU A 49 -9.90 -9.85 -8.15
CA LEU A 49 -10.65 -9.34 -7.00
C LEU A 49 -11.19 -10.47 -6.10
N ALA A 50 -11.48 -11.66 -6.64
CA ALA A 50 -11.92 -12.79 -5.84
C ALA A 50 -10.78 -13.31 -4.93
N ALA A 51 -9.56 -13.40 -5.45
CA ALA A 51 -8.38 -13.73 -4.66
C ALA A 51 -8.10 -12.66 -3.58
N LEU A 52 -8.28 -11.38 -3.90
CA LEU A 52 -8.17 -10.30 -2.91
C LEU A 52 -9.19 -10.43 -1.77
N ARG A 53 -10.44 -10.74 -2.10
CA ARG A 53 -11.48 -10.96 -1.08
C ARG A 53 -11.22 -12.21 -0.25
N ALA A 54 -10.70 -13.28 -0.87
CA ALA A 54 -10.40 -14.54 -0.18
C ALA A 54 -9.34 -14.39 0.92
N ILE A 55 -8.45 -13.39 0.83
CA ILE A 55 -7.47 -13.09 1.89
C ILE A 55 -8.03 -12.16 2.99
N GLY A 56 -9.35 -11.92 3.03
CA GLY A 56 -9.98 -11.10 4.06
C GLY A 56 -9.70 -9.60 3.95
N PHE A 57 -9.34 -9.11 2.76
CA PHE A 57 -8.92 -7.72 2.55
C PHE A 57 -9.94 -6.69 3.05
N ASP A 58 -11.22 -6.88 2.71
CA ASP A 58 -12.28 -5.92 3.05
C ASP A 58 -12.42 -5.77 4.58
N GLU A 59 -12.39 -6.88 5.33
CA GLU A 59 -12.50 -6.87 6.79
C GLU A 59 -11.34 -6.11 7.45
N VAL A 60 -10.14 -6.25 6.88
CA VAL A 60 -8.93 -5.62 7.39
C VAL A 60 -8.90 -4.12 7.06
N VAL A 61 -9.15 -3.74 5.81
CA VAL A 61 -8.97 -2.35 5.35
C VAL A 61 -10.07 -1.41 5.88
N PHE A 62 -11.27 -1.95 6.12
CA PHE A 62 -12.38 -1.24 6.76
C PHE A 62 -12.44 -1.43 8.28
N GLY A 63 -11.59 -2.30 8.83
CA GLY A 63 -11.48 -2.56 10.27
C GLY A 63 -10.63 -1.55 11.03
N ASN A 64 -10.23 -1.94 12.25
CA ASN A 64 -9.41 -1.12 13.12
C ASN A 64 -7.90 -1.41 12.93
N GLY A 65 -7.14 -0.42 12.49
CA GLY A 65 -5.70 -0.53 12.30
C GLY A 65 -5.19 0.37 11.19
N VAL A 66 -3.92 0.17 10.84
CA VAL A 66 -3.27 0.85 9.71
C VAL A 66 -2.94 -0.16 8.64
N SER A 67 -3.54 -0.02 7.45
CA SER A 67 -3.20 -0.82 6.28
C SER A 67 -2.18 -0.09 5.40
N VAL A 68 -1.14 -0.81 4.98
CA VAL A 68 -0.08 -0.35 4.08
C VAL A 68 -0.02 -1.33 2.91
N ILE A 69 -0.36 -0.85 1.72
CA ILE A 69 -0.63 -1.73 0.57
C ILE A 69 0.38 -1.42 -0.54
N GLU A 70 1.29 -2.34 -0.81
CA GLU A 70 2.18 -2.25 -1.97
C GLU A 70 1.42 -2.66 -3.24
N TRP A 71 1.67 -1.95 -4.35
CA TRP A 71 1.01 -2.18 -5.65
C TRP A 71 -0.52 -2.06 -5.61
N ALA A 72 -1.03 -1.17 -4.75
CA ALA A 72 -2.45 -0.89 -4.56
C ALA A 72 -3.18 -0.49 -5.85
N ASP A 73 -2.46 0.05 -6.84
CA ASP A 73 -2.98 0.46 -8.15
C ASP A 73 -3.56 -0.70 -8.97
N ARG A 74 -3.17 -1.95 -8.68
CA ARG A 74 -3.76 -3.15 -9.32
C ARG A 74 -5.24 -3.35 -8.99
N PHE A 75 -5.69 -2.83 -7.85
CA PHE A 75 -7.07 -2.94 -7.36
C PHE A 75 -7.54 -1.59 -6.80
N ALA A 76 -7.28 -0.50 -7.53
CA ALA A 76 -7.57 0.86 -7.06
C ALA A 76 -9.02 1.05 -6.59
N ASP A 77 -9.98 0.43 -7.28
CA ASP A 77 -11.41 0.51 -6.95
C ASP A 77 -11.77 -0.18 -5.61
N ALA A 78 -10.92 -1.06 -5.10
CA ALA A 78 -11.10 -1.71 -3.80
C ALA A 78 -10.51 -0.89 -2.64
N ILE A 79 -9.68 0.13 -2.93
CA ILE A 79 -9.01 0.93 -1.91
C ILE A 79 -9.99 1.97 -1.34
N PRO A 80 -10.07 2.14 0.00
CA PRO A 80 -10.93 3.16 0.59
C PRO A 80 -10.61 4.56 0.07
N ALA A 81 -11.64 5.36 -0.24
CA ALA A 81 -11.49 6.73 -0.73
C ALA A 81 -10.70 7.67 0.21
N ARG A 82 -10.59 7.31 1.50
CA ARG A 82 -9.79 8.03 2.51
C ARG A 82 -8.30 7.65 2.52
N ALA A 83 -7.87 6.76 1.63
CA ALA A 83 -6.49 6.29 1.61
C ALA A 83 -5.52 7.42 1.22
N CYS A 84 -4.36 7.42 1.85
CA CYS A 84 -3.25 8.27 1.48
C CYS A 84 -2.39 7.53 0.44
N TRP A 85 -2.33 8.06 -0.79
CA TRP A 85 -1.57 7.44 -1.87
C TRP A 85 -0.13 7.96 -1.89
N ILE A 86 0.84 7.05 -1.94
CA ILE A 86 2.26 7.40 -1.96
C ILE A 86 2.91 6.82 -3.21
N LYS A 87 3.44 7.71 -4.07
CA LYS A 87 4.14 7.33 -5.30
C LYS A 87 5.66 7.43 -5.10
N PHE A 88 6.36 6.40 -5.57
CA PHE A 88 7.82 6.33 -5.58
C PHE A 88 8.33 6.38 -7.02
N ASP A 89 8.97 7.49 -7.40
CA ASP A 89 9.66 7.63 -8.68
C ASP A 89 11.14 7.28 -8.49
N ILE A 90 11.72 6.51 -9.43
CA ILE A 90 13.16 6.23 -9.46
C ILE A 90 13.85 7.45 -10.09
N VAL A 91 14.78 8.06 -9.35
CA VAL A 91 15.56 9.21 -9.84
C VAL A 91 16.95 8.76 -10.26
N SER A 92 17.55 7.85 -9.49
CA SER A 92 18.82 7.17 -9.80
C SER A 92 18.85 5.83 -9.06
N GLU A 93 19.97 5.10 -9.12
CA GLU A 93 20.14 3.84 -8.39
C GLU A 93 19.90 4.01 -6.88
N GLU A 94 20.44 5.08 -6.29
CA GLU A 94 20.39 5.36 -4.84
C GLU A 94 19.30 6.36 -4.43
N GLN A 95 18.76 7.13 -5.38
CA GLN A 95 17.79 8.18 -5.08
C GLN A 95 16.37 7.79 -5.50
N ARG A 96 15.41 8.04 -4.61
CA ARG A 96 13.97 7.93 -4.91
C ARG A 96 13.29 9.26 -4.60
N ARG A 97 12.32 9.64 -5.42
CA ARG A 97 11.42 10.76 -5.14
C ARG A 97 10.10 10.18 -4.62
N ILE A 98 9.67 10.66 -3.45
CA ILE A 98 8.40 10.28 -2.83
C ILE A 98 7.41 11.42 -3.04
N LYS A 99 6.22 11.11 -3.54
CA LYS A 99 5.09 12.04 -3.67
C LYS A 99 3.93 11.50 -2.86
N ILE A 100 3.38 12.34 -1.98
CA ILE A 100 2.12 12.08 -1.31
C ILE A 100 1.02 12.70 -2.17
N LEU A 101 0.08 11.88 -2.62
CA LEU A 101 -1.07 12.33 -3.38
C LEU A 101 -2.22 12.50 -2.38
N HIS A 102 -2.58 13.75 -2.11
CA HIS A 102 -3.75 14.08 -1.30
C HIS A 102 -4.98 14.10 -2.20
N GLU A 103 -5.99 13.30 -1.86
CA GLU A 103 -7.31 13.41 -2.47
C GLU A 103 -8.35 13.82 -1.45
N THR A 104 -8.83 15.05 -1.62
CA THR A 104 -10.12 15.45 -1.10
C THR A 104 -11.16 14.84 -2.04
N ALA A 105 -11.79 13.74 -1.61
CA ALA A 105 -12.98 13.12 -2.20
C ALA A 105 -13.01 13.00 -3.75
N GLY A 106 -12.65 11.83 -4.27
CA GLY A 106 -13.18 11.33 -5.54
C GLY A 106 -12.16 11.12 -6.66
N LEU A 107 -11.39 10.02 -6.58
CA LEU A 107 -10.85 9.40 -7.78
C LEU A 107 -11.96 8.66 -8.52
N ARG A 108 -12.65 9.38 -9.41
CA ARG A 108 -13.14 8.74 -10.63
C ARG A 108 -11.93 8.61 -11.55
N SER A 109 -11.59 7.37 -11.89
CA SER A 109 -10.56 6.90 -12.83
C SER A 109 -9.10 6.87 -12.34
N LEU A 110 -8.70 5.71 -11.84
CA LEU A 110 -7.43 5.07 -12.25
C LEU A 110 -7.87 3.67 -12.74
N HIS A 111 -7.93 3.32 -14.03
CA HIS A 111 -6.93 3.40 -15.09
C HIS A 111 -7.63 3.12 -16.45
N PRO A 112 -7.21 3.70 -17.58
CA PRO A 112 -6.74 2.79 -18.66
C PRO A 112 -5.37 3.14 -19.21
N SER A 113 -4.85 4.31 -18.83
CA SER A 113 -3.69 4.88 -19.46
C SER A 113 -3.16 6.00 -18.58
N TRP A 114 -2.05 5.78 -17.88
CA TRP A 114 -1.16 6.88 -17.45
C TRP A 114 -0.51 7.59 -18.67
N HIS A 115 -1.14 7.56 -19.84
CA HIS A 115 -0.59 8.02 -21.10
C HIS A 115 -0.65 9.54 -21.14
N ASN A 116 0.54 10.12 -21.29
CA ASN A 116 0.84 11.51 -21.58
C ASN A 116 0.77 12.52 -20.42
N ARG A 117 1.89 13.24 -20.30
CA ARG A 117 2.12 14.50 -19.59
C ARG A 117 2.52 14.38 -18.12
N ILE A 118 3.84 14.36 -17.93
CA ILE A 118 4.46 15.50 -17.27
C ILE A 118 5.42 16.10 -18.31
N GLY A 119 5.01 17.21 -18.91
CA GLY A 119 5.95 18.17 -19.49
C GLY A 119 6.54 19.02 -18.37
#